data_AF-A0A2D5USU4-F1
#
_entry.id   AF-A0A2D5USU4-F1
#
_cell.length_a   1.000
_cell.length_b   1.000
_cell.length_c   1.000
_cell.angle_alpha   90.00
_cell.angle_beta   90.00
_cell.angle_gamma   90.00
#
_symmetry.space_group_name_H-M   'P 1'
#
loop_
_entity.id
_entity.type
_entity.pdbx_description
1 polymer ?
#
loop_
_entity_poly.entity_id
_entity_poly.type
_entity_poly.pdbx_seq_one_letter_code
_entity_poly.pdbx_strand_id
1 'polypeptide(L)'
;MSLEVRNSPIHGKGVFTTSFFLKHSVICKVNIVREITEQHPLNPEKGELHHHCQWYPDGSQALLGEPHCYMNHPCTPNSFYYTVNKVSCFMAMRDIKEGE
;
A
#
# COMPACT_ATOMS: atom_id res chain seq x y z
N MET A 1 -9.09 12.78 -0.73
CA MET A 1 -8.06 11.77 -0.39
C MET A 1 -6.74 12.32 -0.90
N SER A 2 -5.66 12.31 -0.10
CA SER A 2 -4.36 12.92 -0.46
C SER A 2 -3.46 12.02 -1.31
N LEU A 3 -4.06 11.02 -1.96
CA LEU A 3 -3.39 10.02 -2.78
C LEU A 3 -4.21 9.79 -4.04
N GLU A 4 -3.53 9.53 -5.15
CA GLU A 4 -4.11 9.15 -6.42
C GLU A 4 -3.40 7.96 -7.05
N VAL A 5 -4.14 7.18 -7.84
CA VAL A 5 -3.59 6.05 -8.58
C VAL A 5 -3.40 6.47 -10.03
N ARG A 6 -2.16 6.37 -10.53
CA ARG A 6 -1.81 6.69 -11.92
C ARG A 6 -0.92 5.61 -12.51
N ASN A 7 -0.65 5.66 -13.82
CA ASN A 7 0.36 4.79 -14.42
C ASN A 7 1.73 5.10 -13.82
N SER A 8 2.48 4.04 -13.49
CA SER A 8 3.81 4.14 -12.89
C SER A 8 4.87 3.67 -13.88
N PRO A 9 6.04 4.33 -13.93
CA PRO A 9 7.18 3.85 -14.71
C PRO A 9 7.82 2.59 -14.11
N ILE A 10 7.45 2.18 -12.89
CA ILE A 10 8.01 0.99 -12.22
C ILE A 10 7.28 -0.27 -12.69
N HIS A 11 5.98 -0.36 -12.44
CA HIS A 11 5.15 -1.50 -12.81
C HIS A 11 3.67 -1.11 -12.84
N GLY A 12 3.02 -1.15 -14.01
CA GLY A 12 1.59 -0.91 -14.15
C GLY A 12 1.13 0.42 -13.54
N LYS A 13 0.38 0.34 -12.43
CA LYS A 13 -0.10 1.49 -11.66
C LYS A 13 0.78 1.77 -10.45
N GLY A 14 0.74 3.00 -9.97
CA GLY A 14 1.41 3.46 -8.75
C GLY A 14 0.52 4.40 -7.96
N VAL A 15 0.87 4.57 -6.69
CA VAL A 15 0.23 5.54 -5.80
C VAL A 15 1.11 6.78 -5.72
N PHE A 16 0.51 7.94 -5.95
CA PHE A 16 1.17 9.23 -5.91
C PHE A 16 0.45 10.15 -4.93
N THR A 17 1.20 11.03 -4.28
CA THR A 17 0.65 12.04 -3.37
C THR A 17 0.02 13.20 -4.14
N THR A 18 -1.11 13.71 -3.66
CA THR A 18 -1.74 14.95 -4.18
C THR A 18 -1.52 16.15 -3.26
N SER A 19 -0.67 15.98 -2.24
CA SER A 19 -0.27 17.02 -1.30
C SER A 19 1.08 16.67 -0.69
N PHE A 20 1.76 17.67 -0.11
CA PHE A 20 3.00 17.47 0.62
C PHE A 20 2.79 16.70 1.94
N PHE A 21 3.75 15.83 2.30
CA PHE A 21 3.82 15.15 3.60
C PHE A 21 5.17 15.40 4.26
N LEU A 22 5.14 15.75 5.55
CA LEU A 22 6.35 15.86 6.37
C LEU A 22 6.91 14.47 6.71
N LYS A 23 8.23 14.38 6.87
CA LYS A 23 8.89 13.22 7.45
C LYS A 23 8.21 12.77 8.75
N HIS A 24 7.99 11.46 8.87
CA HIS A 24 7.30 10.77 9.97
C HIS A 24 5.81 11.10 10.14
N SER A 25 5.19 11.85 9.22
CA SER A 25 3.74 12.00 9.21
C SER A 25 3.05 10.73 8.70
N VAL A 26 1.81 10.54 9.15
CA VAL A 26 0.94 9.48 8.62
C VAL A 26 0.42 9.92 7.26
N ILE A 27 0.68 9.10 6.24
CA ILE A 27 0.19 9.33 4.88
C ILE A 27 -1.27 8.88 4.79
N CYS A 28 -1.53 7.64 5.15
CA CYS A 28 -2.85 7.03 5.12
C CYS A 28 -2.92 5.80 6.04
N LYS A 29 -4.15 5.42 6.41
CA LYS A 29 -4.42 4.11 7.00
C LYS A 29 -4.52 3.08 5.88
N VAL A 30 -3.96 1.90 6.12
CA VAL A 30 -4.00 0.81 5.15
C VAL A 30 -5.43 0.26 5.05
N ASN A 31 -5.91 0.16 3.83
CA ASN A 31 -7.20 -0.44 3.51
C ASN A 31 -6.99 -1.95 3.38
N ILE A 32 -7.12 -2.68 4.48
CA ILE A 32 -7.11 -4.15 4.47
C ILE A 32 -8.53 -4.62 4.16
N VAL A 33 -8.69 -5.33 3.05
CA VAL A 33 -10.01 -5.85 2.63
C VAL A 33 -10.35 -7.11 3.41
N ARG A 34 -9.39 -8.05 3.47
CA ARG A 34 -9.56 -9.36 4.10
C ARG A 34 -8.23 -10.09 4.21
N GLU A 35 -8.17 -11.08 5.09
CA GLU A 35 -7.11 -12.08 5.08
C GLU A 35 -7.27 -13.02 3.87
N ILE A 36 -6.14 -13.55 3.40
CA ILE A 36 -6.06 -14.56 2.34
C ILE A 36 -5.89 -15.91 3.01
N THR A 37 -6.87 -16.79 2.82
CA THR A 37 -6.91 -18.13 3.40
C THR A 37 -7.32 -19.15 2.34
N GLU A 38 -7.26 -20.44 2.66
CA GLU A 38 -7.74 -21.50 1.76
C GLU A 38 -9.24 -21.35 1.45
N GLN A 39 -10.04 -20.86 2.41
CA GLN A 39 -11.47 -20.63 2.25
C GLN A 39 -11.78 -19.33 1.49
N HIS A 40 -10.84 -18.37 1.52
CA HIS A 40 -10.95 -17.07 0.86
C HIS A 40 -9.68 -16.80 0.03
N PRO A 41 -9.41 -17.58 -1.03
CA PRO A 41 -8.23 -17.40 -1.85
C PRO A 41 -8.33 -16.11 -2.68
N LEU A 42 -7.26 -15.73 -3.36
CA LEU A 42 -7.32 -14.68 -4.38
C LEU A 42 -8.26 -15.10 -5.51
N ASN A 43 -9.02 -14.14 -6.03
CA ASN A 43 -9.83 -14.30 -7.23
C ASN A 43 -9.28 -13.43 -8.39
N PRO A 44 -8.51 -14.03 -9.32
CA PRO A 44 -7.98 -13.31 -10.48
C PRO A 44 -9.06 -12.72 -11.40
N GLU A 45 -10.25 -13.32 -11.48
CA GLU A 45 -11.37 -12.80 -12.27
C GLU A 45 -11.90 -11.48 -11.72
N LYS A 46 -11.68 -11.21 -10.42
CA LYS A 46 -11.95 -9.93 -9.75
C LYS A 46 -10.74 -8.98 -9.77
N GLY A 47 -9.65 -9.36 -10.43
CA GLY A 47 -8.40 -8.59 -10.44
C GLY A 47 -7.61 -8.68 -9.13
N GLU A 48 -7.86 -9.69 -8.29
CA GLU A 48 -7.07 -9.92 -7.07
C GLU A 48 -5.80 -10.70 -7.43
N LEU A 49 -4.64 -10.06 -7.24
CA LEU A 49 -3.33 -10.60 -7.64
C LEU A 49 -2.40 -10.68 -6.43
N HIS A 50 -1.40 -11.56 -6.49
CA HIS A 50 -0.45 -11.74 -5.39
C HIS A 50 0.28 -10.45 -4.99
N HIS A 51 0.61 -9.58 -5.95
CA HIS A 51 1.26 -8.30 -5.66
C HIS A 51 0.31 -7.24 -5.05
N HIS A 52 -0.98 -7.54 -4.91
CA HIS A 52 -1.93 -6.73 -4.14
C HIS A 52 -1.95 -7.12 -2.65
N CYS A 53 -1.17 -8.10 -2.23
CA CYS A 53 -1.17 -8.61 -0.86
C CYS A 53 -0.07 -7.98 0.00
N GLN A 54 -0.40 -7.69 1.26
CA GLN A 54 0.58 -7.50 2.32
C GLN A 54 0.96 -8.85 2.91
N TRP A 55 2.26 -9.10 3.05
CA TRP A 55 2.80 -10.28 3.72
C TRP A 55 3.21 -9.91 5.15
N TYR A 56 2.86 -10.78 6.10
CA TYR A 56 3.24 -10.63 7.50
C TYR A 56 4.36 -11.61 7.88
N PRO A 57 5.13 -11.33 8.95
CA PRO A 57 6.25 -12.18 9.36
C PRO A 57 5.88 -13.62 9.73
N ASP A 58 4.61 -13.88 10.09
CA ASP A 58 4.09 -15.20 10.39
C ASP A 58 3.69 -15.99 9.13
N GLY A 59 3.87 -15.41 7.94
CA GLY A 59 3.50 -16.00 6.66
C GLY A 59 2.05 -15.76 6.26
N SER A 60 1.23 -15.14 7.12
CA SER A 60 -0.13 -14.74 6.76
C SER A 60 -0.11 -13.62 5.72
N GLN A 61 -1.20 -13.51 4.97
CA GLN A 61 -1.36 -12.56 3.88
C GLN A 61 -2.69 -11.83 4.01
N ALA A 62 -2.70 -10.54 3.70
CA ALA A 62 -3.92 -9.76 3.61
C ALA A 62 -4.03 -9.07 2.25
N LEU A 63 -5.23 -9.12 1.66
CA LEU A 63 -5.53 -8.38 0.45
C LEU A 63 -5.67 -6.90 0.78
N LEU A 64 -4.90 -6.07 0.08
CA LEU A 64 -5.02 -4.62 0.17
C LEU A 64 -6.07 -4.13 -0.85
N GLY A 65 -6.86 -3.15 -0.44
CA GLY A 65 -7.76 -2.42 -1.31
C GLY A 65 -7.09 -1.16 -1.88
N GLU A 66 -7.76 -0.50 -2.81
CA GLU A 66 -7.27 0.77 -3.36
C GLU A 66 -7.09 1.84 -2.25
N PRO A 67 -6.09 2.74 -2.40
CA PRO A 67 -5.07 2.73 -3.45
C PRO A 67 -3.91 1.76 -3.17
N HIS A 68 -3.85 1.16 -1.98
CA HIS A 68 -2.67 0.47 -1.43
C HIS A 68 -2.26 -0.79 -2.19
N CYS A 69 -3.18 -1.46 -2.88
CA CYS A 69 -2.85 -2.58 -3.78
C CYS A 69 -1.94 -2.17 -4.95
N TYR A 70 -1.84 -0.87 -5.27
CA TYR A 70 -0.96 -0.34 -6.32
C TYR A 70 0.31 0.32 -5.77
N MET A 71 0.62 0.14 -4.48
CA MET A 71 1.89 0.62 -3.95
C MET A 71 3.03 -0.25 -4.45
N ASN A 72 3.89 0.35 -5.27
CA ASN A 72 5.07 -0.32 -5.78
C ASN A 72 6.13 -0.49 -4.70
N HIS A 73 7.01 -1.48 -4.91
CA HIS A 73 8.14 -1.78 -4.02
C HIS A 73 9.48 -1.36 -4.67
N PRO A 74 9.87 -0.07 -4.59
CA PRO A 74 11.16 0.40 -5.12
C PRO A 74 12.33 0.06 -4.18
N CYS A 75 13.54 -0.07 -4.72
CA CYS A 75 14.76 -0.25 -3.93
C CYS A 75 15.07 0.94 -3.00
N THR A 76 14.57 2.13 -3.33
CA THR A 76 14.73 3.36 -2.54
C THR A 76 13.35 3.88 -2.12
N PRO A 77 12.72 3.33 -1.06
CA PRO A 77 11.40 3.72 -0.63
C PRO A 77 11.39 5.12 0.01
N ASN A 78 10.24 5.79 -0.08
CA ASN A 78 9.97 7.08 0.58
C ASN A 78 8.95 6.94 1.74
N SER A 79 8.37 5.76 1.92
CA SER A 79 7.40 5.45 2.96
C SER A 79 7.63 4.04 3.52
N PHE A 80 7.10 3.80 4.72
CA PHE A 80 7.16 2.50 5.37
C PHE A 80 5.80 2.13 5.97
N TYR A 81 5.51 0.84 5.96
CA TYR A 81 4.35 0.27 6.64
C TYR A 81 4.63 0.21 8.15
N TYR A 82 3.70 0.73 8.95
CA TYR A 82 3.80 0.75 10.40
C TYR A 82 2.49 0.32 11.04
N THR A 83 2.54 -0.51 12.07
CA THR A 83 1.35 -0.95 12.80
C THR A 83 1.47 -0.57 14.28
N VAL A 84 0.47 0.15 14.78
CA VAL A 84 0.34 0.52 16.19
C VAL A 84 -1.08 0.28 16.65
N ASN A 85 -1.27 -0.38 17.80
CA ASN A 85 -2.59 -0.70 18.36
C ASN A 85 -3.55 -1.33 17.33
N LYS A 86 -3.05 -2.29 16.53
CA LYS A 86 -3.78 -2.98 15.44
C LYS A 86 -4.22 -2.07 14.27
N VAL A 87 -3.75 -0.84 14.22
CA VAL A 87 -3.97 0.07 13.09
C VAL A 87 -2.69 0.13 12.28
N SER A 88 -2.80 -0.28 11.02
CA SER A 88 -1.71 -0.21 10.06
C SER A 88 -1.82 1.06 9.22
N CYS A 89 -0.71 1.75 9.04
CA CYS A 89 -0.60 2.95 8.24
C CYS A 89 0.68 2.94 7.39
N PHE A 90 0.67 3.75 6.32
CA PHE A 90 1.90 4.15 5.67
C PHE A 90 2.38 5.47 6.29
N MET A 91 3.65 5.51 6.64
CA MET A 91 4.31 6.69 7.22
C MET A 91 5.43 7.17 6.30
N ALA A 92 5.63 8.48 6.24
CA ALA A 92 6.67 9.08 5.41
C ALA A 92 8.07 8.88 6.04
N MET A 93 9.03 8.35 5.29
CA MET A 93 10.44 8.18 5.73
C MET A 93 11.23 9.49 5.66
N ARG A 94 10.78 10.39 4.79
CA ARG A 94 11.31 11.73 4.51
C ARG A 94 10.15 12.63 4.10
N ASP A 95 10.43 13.90 3.86
CA ASP A 95 9.45 14.76 3.21
C ASP A 95 9.11 14.20 1.81
N ILE A 96 7.82 14.15 1.49
CA ILE A 96 7.29 13.68 0.21
C ILE A 96 6.55 14.83 -0.45
N LYS A 97 7.00 15.24 -1.63
CA LYS A 97 6.38 16.30 -2.42
C LYS A 97 5.17 15.77 -3.17
N GLU A 98 4.24 16.67 -3.48
CA GLU A 98 3.14 16.36 -4.37
C GLU A 98 3.64 15.74 -5.70
N GLY A 99 2.98 14.67 -6.13
CA GLY A 99 3.29 13.93 -7.34
C GLY A 99 4.38 12.87 -7.18
N GLU A 100 5.03 12.76 -6.01
CA GLU A 100 5.89 11.62 -5.64
C GLU A 100 5.08 10.39 -5.20
#